data_AF-A0AAD3T688-F1
#
_entry.id   AF-A0AAD3T688-F1
#
_cell.length_a   1.000
_cell.length_b   1.000
_cell.length_c   1.000
_cell.angle_alpha   90.00
_cell.angle_beta   90.00
_cell.angle_gamma   90.00
#
_symmetry.space_group_name_H-M   'P 1'
#
loop_
_entity.id
_entity.type
_entity.pdbx_description
1 polymer ?
#
loop_
_entity_poly.entity_id
_entity_poly.type
_entity_poly.pdbx_seq_one_letter_code
_entity_poly.pdbx_strand_id
1 'polypeptide(L)'
;MARRRCYLDLSIGGDLEGRIVVELFNDIVPKTAENFRALCTGEKGIGPNTGVPLHYKGCSFHRVIKSFMIQGGDISAGNGTGGESIYGLKFEDENFELKHERKGMLSMANSGPNTNGSQFFITTTRTSHLDGKHVVFGKVIKGMGVVRSVEHVTTDDNDHPTQDVIISDCGEIPDSEDDGIANFFKDGDSYPDWPADLDENPTELSWWMTSIDSIKAFGNEQFKKQDYKMALRKYRKALRYLDVCWEKEGIDEEKSSSLRKTKSQIFTNSSACKLKLGDLKGALLDTEFAMRDDDNNVKALFRQGQAHIALNDIDAAVESFKKALELEPNDAGIKKELAAAKKKIADRRDQERKAYSRMFQ
;
A
#
# COMPACT_ATOMS: atom_id res chain seq x y z
N MET A 1 -29.17 18.94 -1.39
CA MET A 1 -27.88 19.63 -1.17
C MET A 1 -26.80 18.84 -1.87
N ALA A 2 -25.71 19.47 -2.31
CA ALA A 2 -24.54 18.72 -2.78
C ALA A 2 -23.98 17.88 -1.62
N ARG A 3 -23.44 16.71 -1.94
CA ARG A 3 -22.81 15.83 -0.97
C ARG A 3 -21.40 16.31 -0.65
N ARG A 4 -21.08 16.40 0.63
CA ARG A 4 -19.76 16.87 1.08
C ARG A 4 -18.70 15.80 0.90
N ARG A 5 -17.46 16.23 0.72
CA ARG A 5 -16.28 15.36 0.62
C ARG A 5 -15.36 15.59 1.82
N CYS A 6 -14.83 14.51 2.38
CA CYS A 6 -13.78 14.57 3.40
C CYS A 6 -12.63 13.65 3.03
N TYR A 7 -11.44 13.93 3.54
CA TYR A 7 -10.27 13.09 3.36
C TYR A 7 -9.69 12.58 4.67
N LEU A 8 -9.03 11.43 4.58
CA LEU A 8 -8.20 10.83 5.62
C LEU A 8 -6.84 10.45 4.99
N ASP A 9 -5.77 11.10 5.42
CA ASP A 9 -4.40 10.75 5.03
C ASP A 9 -3.87 9.73 6.02
N LEU A 10 -3.53 8.53 5.55
CA LEU A 10 -3.13 7.43 6.42
C LEU A 10 -1.62 7.20 6.39
N SER A 11 -1.08 6.81 7.54
CA SER A 11 0.24 6.17 7.65
C SER A 11 0.10 4.76 8.22
N ILE A 12 1.05 3.89 7.86
CA ILE A 12 1.17 2.51 8.35
C ILE A 12 2.60 2.33 8.85
N GLY A 13 2.78 1.97 10.12
CA GLY A 13 4.11 1.80 10.73
C GLY A 13 4.95 3.09 10.70
N GLY A 14 4.31 4.26 10.70
CA GLY A 14 4.94 5.57 10.60
C GLY A 14 5.27 6.05 9.19
N ASP A 15 5.13 5.21 8.16
CA ASP A 15 5.32 5.61 6.77
C ASP A 15 3.97 6.06 6.18
N LEU A 16 3.94 7.22 5.51
CA LEU A 16 2.73 7.74 4.86
C LEU A 16 2.31 6.82 3.70
N GLU A 17 1.06 6.35 3.73
CA GLU A 17 0.53 5.35 2.79
C GLU A 17 -0.26 5.97 1.65
N GLY A 18 -1.13 6.94 1.94
CA GLY A 18 -1.97 7.58 0.94
C GLY A 18 -3.21 8.24 1.52
N ARG A 19 -4.01 8.82 0.63
CA ARG A 19 -5.27 9.50 0.96
C ARG A 19 -6.47 8.63 0.66
N ILE A 20 -7.43 8.60 1.57
CA ILE A 20 -8.81 8.13 1.34
C ILE A 20 -9.69 9.35 1.21
N VAL A 21 -10.52 9.42 0.17
CA VAL A 21 -11.56 10.44 0.03
C VAL A 21 -12.92 9.79 0.13
N VAL A 22 -13.79 10.34 0.98
CA VAL A 22 -15.15 9.88 1.20
C VAL A 22 -16.16 10.94 0.79
N GLU A 23 -17.24 10.50 0.14
CA GLU A 23 -18.46 11.28 -0.08
C GLU A 23 -19.44 10.98 1.07
N LEU A 24 -19.98 12.02 1.70
CA LEU A 24 -20.93 11.92 2.80
C LEU A 24 -22.37 12.08 2.31
N PHE A 25 -23.27 11.25 2.80
CA PHE A 25 -24.69 11.25 2.42
C PHE A 25 -25.49 12.24 3.26
N ASN A 26 -25.06 13.50 3.33
CA ASN A 26 -25.71 14.55 4.12
C ASN A 26 -27.11 14.96 3.61
N ASP A 27 -27.50 14.47 2.44
CA ASP A 27 -28.85 14.54 1.89
C ASP A 27 -29.81 13.49 2.50
N ILE A 28 -29.28 12.41 3.08
CA ILE A 28 -30.06 11.29 3.64
C ILE A 28 -29.91 11.20 5.16
N VAL A 29 -28.68 11.39 5.66
CA VAL A 29 -28.31 11.34 7.08
C VAL A 29 -27.51 12.59 7.49
N PRO A 30 -28.12 13.80 7.43
CA PRO A 30 -27.43 15.07 7.70
C PRO A 30 -26.74 15.12 9.07
N LYS A 31 -27.34 14.56 10.13
CA LYS A 31 -26.78 14.61 11.48
C LYS A 31 -25.53 13.74 11.61
N THR A 32 -25.58 12.54 11.04
CA THR A 32 -24.46 11.58 11.02
C THR A 32 -23.32 12.08 10.13
N ALA A 33 -23.65 12.63 8.96
CA ALA A 33 -22.67 13.21 8.05
C ALA A 33 -21.98 14.45 8.66
N GLU A 34 -22.73 15.35 9.31
CA GLU A 34 -22.16 16.52 9.99
C GLU A 34 -21.24 16.13 11.15
N ASN A 35 -21.58 15.09 11.91
CA ASN A 35 -20.70 14.57 12.96
C ASN A 35 -19.34 14.15 12.39
N PHE A 36 -19.35 13.32 11.34
CA PHE A 36 -18.10 12.85 10.75
C PHE A 36 -17.28 13.99 10.13
N ARG A 37 -17.93 14.89 9.37
CA ARG A 37 -17.25 16.05 8.75
C ARG A 37 -16.60 16.94 9.81
N ALA A 38 -17.31 17.29 10.87
CA ALA A 38 -16.79 18.13 11.94
C ALA A 38 -15.64 17.45 12.70
N LEU A 39 -15.69 16.12 12.87
CA LEU A 39 -14.58 15.33 13.42
C LEU A 39 -13.39 15.22 12.44
N CYS A 40 -13.60 15.35 11.13
CA CYS A 40 -12.50 15.50 10.17
C CYS A 40 -11.84 16.89 10.26
N THR A 41 -12.59 17.96 10.49
CA THR A 41 -12.04 19.33 10.55
C THR A 41 -11.52 19.72 11.93
N GLY A 42 -11.98 19.08 13.00
CA GLY A 42 -11.63 19.44 14.38
C GLY A 42 -12.28 20.74 14.87
N GLU A 43 -13.22 21.32 14.11
CA GLU A 43 -13.73 22.68 14.36
C GLU A 43 -14.55 22.81 15.66
N LYS A 44 -15.00 21.70 16.24
CA LYS A 44 -15.83 21.70 17.46
C LYS A 44 -15.02 21.74 18.75
N GLY A 45 -13.68 21.84 18.66
CA GLY A 45 -12.81 22.05 19.81
C GLY A 45 -12.68 20.81 20.69
N ILE A 46 -12.70 21.01 22.01
CA ILE A 46 -12.51 19.94 23.00
C ILE A 46 -13.86 19.34 23.37
N GLY A 47 -13.94 18.02 23.32
CA GLY A 47 -15.12 17.28 23.68
C GLY A 47 -15.36 17.30 25.20
N PRO A 48 -16.58 17.64 25.66
CA PRO A 48 -16.84 17.93 27.08
C PRO A 48 -16.83 16.69 27.97
N ASN A 49 -17.00 15.48 27.40
CA ASN A 49 -17.06 14.25 28.20
C ASN A 49 -15.72 13.50 28.21
N THR A 50 -14.95 13.60 27.13
CA THR A 50 -13.64 12.93 27.03
C THR A 50 -12.46 13.84 27.35
N GLY A 51 -12.64 15.16 27.25
CA GLY A 51 -11.57 16.14 27.48
C GLY A 51 -10.49 16.18 26.39
N VAL A 52 -10.69 15.47 25.26
CA VAL A 52 -9.78 15.46 24.11
C VAL A 52 -10.36 16.23 22.93
N PRO A 53 -9.54 16.64 21.94
CA PRO A 53 -10.06 17.26 20.71
C PRO A 53 -11.07 16.37 19.98
N LEU A 54 -12.18 16.95 19.53
CA LEU A 54 -13.15 16.33 18.63
C LEU A 54 -12.57 16.28 17.21
N HIS A 55 -11.53 15.48 17.01
CA HIS A 55 -10.75 15.47 15.77
C HIS A 55 -10.17 14.07 15.49
N TYR A 56 -10.27 13.60 14.25
CA TYR A 56 -9.71 12.31 13.83
C TYR A 56 -8.19 12.33 13.60
N LYS A 57 -7.57 13.50 13.44
CA LYS A 57 -6.12 13.59 13.25
C LYS A 57 -5.38 12.99 14.45
N GLY A 58 -4.53 12.00 14.18
CA GLY A 58 -3.81 11.20 15.17
C GLY A 58 -4.56 9.96 15.66
N CYS A 59 -5.83 9.77 15.28
CA CYS A 59 -6.61 8.59 15.66
C CYS A 59 -6.16 7.35 14.88
N SER A 60 -6.19 6.19 15.54
CA SER A 60 -5.82 4.91 14.96
C SER A 60 -7.01 4.14 14.39
N PHE A 61 -6.72 3.31 13.38
CA PHE A 61 -7.56 2.15 13.08
C PHE A 61 -7.19 1.04 14.05
N HIS A 62 -7.99 0.87 15.09
CA HIS A 62 -7.69 -0.02 16.21
C HIS A 62 -8.21 -1.45 16.00
N ARG A 63 -9.03 -1.69 14.96
CA ARG A 63 -9.58 -3.00 14.63
C ARG A 63 -9.70 -3.19 13.13
N VAL A 64 -9.08 -4.24 12.59
CA VAL A 64 -9.04 -4.55 11.16
C VAL A 64 -9.39 -6.02 10.95
N ILE A 65 -10.42 -6.29 10.15
CA ILE A 65 -10.81 -7.67 9.83
C ILE A 65 -10.83 -7.83 8.32
N LYS A 66 -9.91 -8.66 7.82
CA LYS A 66 -9.78 -8.96 6.40
C LYS A 66 -11.07 -9.52 5.83
N SER A 67 -11.45 -9.04 4.64
CA SER A 67 -12.71 -9.40 3.97
C SER A 67 -13.96 -9.04 4.77
N PHE A 68 -13.87 -8.04 5.65
CA PHE A 68 -15.00 -7.50 6.38
C PHE A 68 -14.97 -5.97 6.43
N MET A 69 -14.11 -5.38 7.27
CA MET A 69 -14.06 -3.93 7.50
C MET A 69 -12.75 -3.48 8.18
N ILE A 70 -12.49 -2.19 8.11
CA ILE A 70 -11.49 -1.49 8.92
C ILE A 70 -12.20 -0.48 9.83
N GLN A 71 -11.92 -0.47 11.13
CA GLN A 71 -12.60 0.35 12.12
C GLN A 71 -11.62 1.28 12.85
N GLY A 72 -12.03 2.53 12.99
CA GLY A 72 -11.28 3.59 13.66
C GLY A 72 -12.21 4.59 14.35
N GLY A 73 -11.71 5.79 14.64
CA GLY A 73 -12.51 6.88 15.19
C GLY A 73 -12.73 6.82 16.70
N ASP A 74 -12.00 5.99 17.44
CA ASP A 74 -11.90 6.16 18.90
C ASP A 74 -10.89 7.28 19.18
N ILE A 75 -11.40 8.50 19.24
CA ILE A 75 -10.60 9.72 19.40
C ILE A 75 -9.99 9.89 20.81
N SER A 76 -10.39 9.05 21.77
CA SER A 76 -10.05 9.25 23.19
C SER A 76 -9.21 8.12 23.79
N ALA A 77 -9.66 6.86 23.69
CA ALA A 77 -8.96 5.72 24.25
C ALA A 77 -8.11 4.98 23.21
N GLY A 78 -8.41 5.16 21.93
CA GLY A 78 -7.67 4.57 20.80
C GLY A 78 -7.75 3.05 20.69
N ASN A 79 -8.69 2.40 21.41
CA ASN A 79 -8.79 0.94 21.51
C ASN A 79 -10.22 0.40 21.32
N GLY A 80 -11.17 1.26 20.95
CA GLY A 80 -12.57 0.91 20.70
C GLY A 80 -13.48 1.09 21.91
N THR A 81 -12.95 1.45 23.08
CA THR A 81 -13.76 1.67 24.31
C THR A 81 -14.22 3.12 24.48
N GLY A 82 -13.64 4.06 23.73
CA GLY A 82 -13.91 5.48 23.86
C GLY A 82 -14.64 6.12 22.68
N GLY A 83 -14.47 7.43 22.59
CA GLY A 83 -15.04 8.29 21.56
C GLY A 83 -16.29 9.04 22.02
N GLU A 84 -16.54 10.19 21.42
CA GLU A 84 -17.77 10.95 21.61
C GLU A 84 -18.13 11.69 20.32
N SER A 85 -19.40 11.99 20.14
CA SER A 85 -19.88 12.76 18.99
C SER A 85 -19.79 14.26 19.25
N ILE A 86 -19.95 15.06 18.20
CA ILE A 86 -20.09 16.52 18.34
C ILE A 86 -21.37 16.95 19.07
N TYR A 87 -22.29 16.02 19.33
CA TYR A 87 -23.56 16.23 20.03
C TYR A 87 -23.54 15.74 21.48
N GLY A 88 -22.39 15.25 21.96
CA GLY A 88 -22.23 14.60 23.28
C GLY A 88 -21.75 13.15 23.15
N LEU A 89 -21.72 12.40 24.27
CA LEU A 89 -21.21 11.02 24.30
C LEU A 89 -21.79 10.12 23.21
N LYS A 90 -23.11 10.19 23.00
CA LYS A 90 -23.85 9.33 22.07
C LYS A 90 -24.97 10.10 21.37
N PHE A 91 -25.32 9.70 20.16
CA PHE A 91 -26.51 10.16 19.44
C PHE A 91 -27.27 9.00 18.76
N GLU A 92 -28.51 9.28 18.40
CA GLU A 92 -29.47 8.32 17.83
C GLU A 92 -29.08 7.79 16.44
N ASP A 93 -29.63 6.63 16.08
CA ASP A 93 -29.57 6.11 14.72
C ASP A 93 -30.51 6.93 13.84
N GLU A 94 -29.95 7.69 12.90
CA GLU A 94 -30.72 8.66 12.11
C GLU A 94 -31.72 7.99 11.16
N ASN A 95 -31.28 6.99 10.40
CA ASN A 95 -32.12 6.02 9.70
C ASN A 95 -31.26 4.84 9.16
N PHE A 96 -31.90 3.84 8.57
CA PHE A 96 -31.26 2.68 7.94
C PHE A 96 -31.69 2.48 6.48
N GLU A 97 -31.98 3.57 5.77
CA GLU A 97 -32.40 3.51 4.35
C GLU A 97 -31.32 2.89 3.46
N LEU A 98 -30.06 3.29 3.72
CA LEU A 98 -28.89 2.83 3.00
C LEU A 98 -28.36 1.50 3.57
N LYS A 99 -27.94 0.61 2.67
CA LYS A 99 -27.47 -0.74 2.99
C LYS A 99 -25.97 -0.88 2.77
N HIS A 100 -25.37 -1.88 3.39
CA HIS A 100 -23.95 -2.21 3.25
C HIS A 100 -23.71 -3.07 1.99
N GLU A 101 -24.07 -2.54 0.82
CA GLU A 101 -24.23 -3.32 -0.41
C GLU A 101 -22.90 -3.69 -1.10
N ARG A 102 -21.81 -2.99 -0.78
CA ARG A 102 -20.52 -3.11 -1.46
C ARG A 102 -19.35 -2.75 -0.56
N LYS A 103 -18.13 -2.92 -1.07
CA LYS A 103 -16.90 -2.39 -0.46
C LYS A 103 -16.89 -0.86 -0.48
N GLY A 104 -16.21 -0.24 0.48
CA GLY A 104 -16.03 1.19 0.58
C GLY A 104 -17.22 1.92 1.21
N MET A 105 -18.19 1.23 1.80
CA MET A 105 -19.28 1.91 2.53
C MET A 105 -18.76 2.40 3.87
N LEU A 106 -19.04 3.66 4.20
CA LEU A 106 -18.68 4.29 5.46
C LEU A 106 -19.89 4.26 6.39
N SER A 107 -19.72 3.71 7.58
CA SER A 107 -20.82 3.39 8.50
C SER A 107 -20.43 3.54 9.96
N MET A 108 -21.40 3.86 10.82
CA MET A 108 -21.16 4.11 12.25
C MET A 108 -20.93 2.80 13.02
N ALA A 109 -19.88 2.78 13.84
CA ALA A 109 -19.75 1.75 14.87
C ALA A 109 -20.60 2.14 16.09
N ASN A 110 -21.23 1.14 16.72
CA ASN A 110 -22.09 1.33 17.89
C ASN A 110 -22.03 0.10 18.81
N SER A 111 -22.62 0.23 20.01
CA SER A 111 -22.74 -0.83 21.02
C SER A 111 -24.21 -1.21 21.25
N GLY A 112 -25.04 -1.10 20.20
CA GLY A 112 -26.49 -1.25 20.26
C GLY A 112 -27.23 0.00 19.74
N PRO A 113 -28.58 -0.06 19.66
CA PRO A 113 -29.38 1.03 19.11
C PRO A 113 -29.09 2.38 19.76
N ASN A 114 -29.00 3.43 18.96
CA ASN A 114 -28.83 4.83 19.39
C ASN A 114 -27.54 5.10 20.20
N THR A 115 -26.45 4.38 19.89
CA THR A 115 -25.15 4.55 20.58
C THR A 115 -24.02 5.00 19.64
N ASN A 116 -24.37 5.81 18.64
CA ASN A 116 -23.40 6.39 17.71
C ASN A 116 -22.53 7.42 18.43
N GLY A 117 -21.21 7.37 18.24
CA GLY A 117 -20.25 8.32 18.81
C GLY A 117 -19.35 8.91 17.71
N SER A 118 -18.03 8.76 17.86
CA SER A 118 -17.05 9.08 16.82
C SER A 118 -16.53 7.85 16.05
N GLN A 119 -16.75 6.64 16.55
CA GLN A 119 -16.22 5.44 15.90
C GLN A 119 -16.98 5.12 14.61
N PHE A 120 -16.22 4.71 13.59
CA PHE A 120 -16.74 4.36 12.28
C PHE A 120 -15.97 3.17 11.71
N PHE A 121 -16.54 2.55 10.68
CA PHE A 121 -15.83 1.57 9.87
C PHE A 121 -16.03 1.80 8.38
N ILE A 122 -15.07 1.33 7.60
CA ILE A 122 -15.13 1.27 6.13
C ILE A 122 -15.20 -0.20 5.74
N THR A 123 -16.24 -0.59 5.01
CA THR A 123 -16.40 -1.98 4.56
C THR A 123 -15.36 -2.34 3.50
N THR A 124 -14.88 -3.57 3.50
CA THR A 124 -14.00 -4.09 2.45
C THR A 124 -14.70 -5.15 1.58
N THR A 125 -15.92 -5.52 1.94
CA THR A 125 -16.82 -6.39 1.16
C THR A 125 -18.27 -5.94 1.39
N ARG A 126 -19.24 -6.66 0.79
CA ARG A 126 -20.67 -6.51 1.11
C ARG A 126 -20.97 -7.11 2.48
N THR A 127 -21.64 -6.36 3.36
CA THR A 127 -21.85 -6.75 4.77
C THR A 127 -23.32 -6.62 5.20
N SER A 128 -24.23 -7.28 4.48
CA SER A 128 -25.68 -7.15 4.70
C SER A 128 -26.19 -7.58 6.08
N HIS A 129 -25.40 -8.31 6.87
CA HIS A 129 -25.74 -8.68 8.24
C HIS A 129 -25.70 -7.47 9.22
N LEU A 130 -25.13 -6.35 8.77
CA LEU A 130 -25.09 -5.06 9.47
C LEU A 130 -26.27 -4.13 9.09
N ASP A 131 -27.04 -4.48 8.07
CA ASP A 131 -28.19 -3.68 7.63
C ASP A 131 -29.24 -3.58 8.76
N GLY A 132 -29.79 -2.37 8.95
CA GLY A 132 -30.74 -2.09 10.05
C GLY A 132 -30.11 -1.99 11.44
N LYS A 133 -28.77 -2.09 11.55
CA LYS A 133 -28.04 -2.03 12.83
C LYS A 133 -27.00 -0.91 12.90
N HIS A 134 -26.41 -0.56 11.76
CA HIS A 134 -25.39 0.48 11.66
C HIS A 134 -25.79 1.49 10.58
N VAL A 135 -25.74 2.77 10.92
CA VAL A 135 -26.09 3.87 10.01
C VAL A 135 -25.01 4.01 8.95
N VAL A 136 -25.35 3.72 7.70
CA VAL A 136 -24.49 4.00 6.54
C VAL A 136 -24.62 5.48 6.20
N PHE A 137 -23.50 6.20 6.17
CA PHE A 137 -23.50 7.66 6.02
C PHE A 137 -22.52 8.21 4.99
N GLY A 138 -21.79 7.34 4.29
CA GLY A 138 -20.97 7.75 3.17
C GLY A 138 -20.41 6.57 2.38
N LYS A 139 -19.53 6.88 1.44
CA LYS A 139 -18.72 5.90 0.73
C LYS A 139 -17.36 6.47 0.34
N VAL A 140 -16.37 5.59 0.21
CA VAL A 140 -15.08 5.90 -0.39
C VAL A 140 -15.28 6.16 -1.89
N ILE A 141 -14.82 7.32 -2.35
CA ILE A 141 -14.82 7.71 -3.77
C ILE A 141 -13.43 7.67 -4.39
N LYS A 142 -12.37 7.87 -3.61
CA LYS A 142 -10.97 7.69 -4.01
C LYS A 142 -10.16 7.03 -2.90
N GLY A 143 -9.09 6.33 -3.24
CA GLY A 143 -8.19 5.74 -2.24
C GLY A 143 -8.69 4.41 -1.69
N MET A 144 -9.57 3.70 -2.41
CA MET A 144 -9.99 2.34 -2.00
C MET A 144 -8.78 1.39 -1.92
N GLY A 145 -7.73 1.65 -2.69
CA GLY A 145 -6.47 0.92 -2.58
C GLY A 145 -5.74 1.14 -1.26
N VAL A 146 -5.82 2.33 -0.66
CA VAL A 146 -5.30 2.62 0.69
C VAL A 146 -6.09 1.85 1.75
N VAL A 147 -7.43 1.79 1.62
CA VAL A 147 -8.28 0.93 2.47
C VAL A 147 -7.85 -0.53 2.38
N ARG A 148 -7.50 -1.02 1.18
CA ARG A 148 -6.98 -2.38 0.98
C ARG A 148 -5.59 -2.59 1.59
N SER A 149 -4.71 -1.59 1.53
CA SER A 149 -3.42 -1.64 2.22
C SER A 149 -3.62 -1.82 3.72
N VAL A 150 -4.54 -1.05 4.34
CA VAL A 150 -4.88 -1.19 5.77
C VAL A 150 -5.48 -2.56 6.06
N GLU A 151 -6.42 -3.05 5.25
CA GLU A 151 -7.04 -4.38 5.40
C GLU A 151 -6.03 -5.52 5.41
N HIS A 152 -4.88 -5.37 4.73
CA HIS A 152 -3.85 -6.39 4.61
C HIS A 152 -2.71 -6.26 5.63
N VAL A 153 -2.79 -5.28 6.53
CA VAL A 153 -1.87 -5.23 7.69
C VAL A 153 -2.13 -6.46 8.55
N THR A 154 -1.05 -7.09 9.02
CA THR A 154 -1.15 -8.22 9.94
C THR A 154 -1.82 -7.77 11.24
N THR A 155 -2.70 -8.59 11.79
CA THR A 155 -3.39 -8.33 13.05
C THR A 155 -3.05 -9.38 14.10
N ASP A 156 -3.24 -9.04 15.36
CA ASP A 156 -3.22 -9.99 16.47
C ASP A 156 -4.56 -10.75 16.61
N ASP A 157 -4.68 -11.57 17.66
CA ASP A 157 -5.86 -12.38 17.95
C ASP A 157 -7.12 -11.55 18.30
N ASN A 158 -6.97 -10.25 18.58
CA ASN A 158 -8.06 -9.32 18.88
C ASN A 158 -8.40 -8.42 17.68
N ASP A 159 -7.96 -8.79 16.48
CA ASP A 159 -8.10 -7.99 15.25
C ASP A 159 -7.35 -6.64 15.30
N HIS A 160 -6.41 -6.45 16.24
CA HIS A 160 -5.63 -5.21 16.34
C HIS A 160 -4.44 -5.24 15.37
N PRO A 161 -4.22 -4.20 14.54
CA PRO A 161 -3.06 -4.15 13.65
C PRO A 161 -1.72 -4.23 14.41
N THR A 162 -0.78 -5.03 13.91
CA THR A 162 0.56 -5.17 14.51
C THR A 162 1.49 -3.99 14.19
N GLN A 163 1.09 -3.16 13.23
CA GLN A 163 1.72 -1.88 12.92
C GLN A 163 0.69 -0.78 13.11
N ASP A 164 1.11 0.35 13.68
CA ASP A 164 0.24 1.49 13.87
C ASP A 164 -0.34 1.97 12.53
N VAL A 165 -1.66 2.01 12.43
CA VAL A 165 -2.39 2.59 11.29
C VAL A 165 -3.05 3.87 11.76
N ILE A 166 -2.52 5.02 11.36
CA ILE A 166 -2.88 6.33 11.92
C ILE A 166 -3.44 7.25 10.84
N ILE A 167 -4.53 7.96 11.17
CA ILE A 167 -5.02 9.10 10.40
C ILE A 167 -4.06 10.27 10.66
N SER A 168 -3.10 10.45 9.77
CA SER A 168 -2.01 11.44 9.89
C SER A 168 -2.50 12.87 9.65
N ASP A 169 -3.48 13.03 8.76
CA ASP A 169 -4.19 14.28 8.54
C ASP A 169 -5.62 14.00 8.06
N CYS A 170 -6.54 14.94 8.28
CA CYS A 170 -7.91 14.82 7.80
C CYS A 170 -8.55 16.20 7.66
N GLY A 171 -9.64 16.26 6.89
CA GLY A 171 -10.39 17.49 6.71
C GLY A 171 -11.54 17.36 5.72
N GLU A 172 -12.24 18.46 5.52
CA GLU A 172 -13.24 18.64 4.46
C GLU A 172 -12.55 19.11 3.17
N ILE A 173 -12.99 18.62 2.02
CA ILE A 173 -12.53 19.08 0.70
C ILE A 173 -13.62 20.00 0.13
N PRO A 174 -13.33 21.29 -0.08
CA PRO A 174 -14.26 22.21 -0.74
C PRO A 174 -14.62 21.73 -2.15
N ASP A 175 -15.83 22.03 -2.63
CA ASP A 175 -16.30 21.62 -3.97
C ASP A 175 -15.41 22.14 -5.11
N SER A 176 -14.71 23.26 -4.91
CA SER A 176 -13.78 23.86 -5.88
C SER A 176 -12.39 23.24 -5.89
N GLU A 177 -12.07 22.38 -4.92
CA GLU A 177 -10.73 21.79 -4.78
C GLU A 177 -10.67 20.36 -5.31
N ASP A 178 -9.48 20.01 -5.80
CA ASP A 178 -9.10 18.66 -6.20
C ASP A 178 -9.05 17.71 -4.99
N ASP A 179 -9.29 16.42 -5.23
CA ASP A 179 -9.27 15.39 -4.20
C ASP A 179 -7.89 15.23 -3.52
N GLY A 180 -6.81 15.74 -4.16
CA GLY A 180 -5.45 15.71 -3.63
C GLY A 180 -4.82 14.32 -3.68
N ILE A 181 -5.28 13.46 -4.60
CA ILE A 181 -4.78 12.09 -4.79
C ILE A 181 -3.60 12.02 -5.77
N ALA A 182 -3.54 12.96 -6.72
CA ALA A 182 -2.41 13.14 -7.63
C ALA A 182 -1.32 13.95 -6.94
N ASN A 183 -0.05 13.60 -7.18
CA ASN A 183 1.10 14.26 -6.55
C ASN A 183 1.01 14.35 -5.01
N PHE A 184 0.37 13.35 -4.39
CA PHE A 184 0.13 13.30 -2.95
C PHE A 184 1.43 13.46 -2.12
N PHE A 185 2.52 12.83 -2.57
CA PHE A 185 3.84 12.92 -1.93
C PHE A 185 4.64 14.18 -2.30
N LYS A 186 4.07 15.10 -3.09
CA LYS A 186 4.70 16.35 -3.54
C LYS A 186 6.04 16.14 -4.24
N ASP A 187 6.17 15.06 -4.99
CA ASP A 187 7.39 14.66 -5.70
C ASP A 187 7.34 14.87 -7.21
N GLY A 188 6.25 15.47 -7.71
CA GLY A 188 6.04 15.81 -9.13
C GLY A 188 5.30 14.74 -9.92
N ASP A 189 5.04 13.57 -9.34
CA ASP A 189 4.29 12.50 -9.98
C ASP A 189 2.79 12.81 -9.98
N SER A 190 2.27 13.25 -11.12
CA SER A 190 0.88 13.67 -11.30
C SER A 190 -0.13 12.54 -11.44
N TYR A 191 0.29 11.27 -11.42
CA TYR A 191 -0.64 10.15 -11.49
C TYR A 191 -1.13 9.79 -10.07
N PRO A 192 -2.40 9.39 -9.87
CA PRO A 192 -2.84 8.79 -8.61
C PRO A 192 -2.09 7.50 -8.31
N ASP A 193 -1.95 7.15 -7.03
CA ASP A 193 -1.25 5.91 -6.63
C ASP A 193 -1.95 4.63 -7.13
N TRP A 194 -3.28 4.70 -7.32
CA TRP A 194 -4.10 3.62 -7.85
C TRP A 194 -4.76 4.08 -9.16
N PRO A 195 -4.59 3.34 -10.28
CA PRO A 195 -5.12 3.76 -11.57
C PRO A 195 -6.66 3.86 -11.60
N ALA A 196 -7.35 3.12 -10.73
CA ALA A 196 -8.80 3.20 -10.57
C ALA A 196 -9.28 4.56 -9.99
N ASP A 197 -8.37 5.35 -9.42
CA ASP A 197 -8.67 6.67 -8.86
C ASP A 197 -8.46 7.80 -9.89
N LEU A 198 -8.07 7.52 -11.13
CA LEU A 198 -8.06 8.53 -12.20
C LEU A 198 -9.49 9.08 -12.44
N ASP A 199 -9.61 10.37 -12.67
CA ASP A 199 -10.91 11.01 -12.97
C ASP A 199 -11.44 10.58 -14.34
N GLU A 200 -10.54 10.44 -15.30
CA GLU A 200 -10.81 9.91 -16.62
C GLU A 200 -10.11 8.56 -16.77
N ASN A 201 -10.69 7.66 -17.57
CA ASN A 201 -10.07 6.37 -17.88
C ASN A 201 -9.62 6.38 -19.36
N PRO A 202 -8.36 6.75 -19.67
CA PRO A 202 -7.89 6.84 -21.04
C PRO A 202 -8.06 5.51 -21.78
N THR A 203 -8.62 5.58 -22.99
CA THR A 203 -8.78 4.42 -23.89
C THR A 203 -7.47 4.05 -24.57
N GLU A 204 -6.67 5.06 -24.90
CA GLU A 204 -5.42 4.90 -25.65
C GLU A 204 -4.34 4.19 -24.84
N LEU A 205 -3.94 3.00 -25.29
CA LEU A 205 -2.87 2.21 -24.68
C LEU A 205 -1.54 2.99 -24.60
N SER A 206 -1.25 3.86 -25.57
CA SER A 206 -0.04 4.69 -25.61
C SER A 206 0.06 5.64 -24.41
N TRP A 207 -1.08 6.15 -23.92
CA TRP A 207 -1.14 6.98 -22.72
C TRP A 207 -0.71 6.16 -21.49
N TRP A 208 -1.22 4.94 -21.36
CA TRP A 208 -0.86 4.04 -20.26
C TRP A 208 0.62 3.68 -20.29
N MET A 209 1.15 3.30 -21.46
CA MET A 209 2.59 3.04 -21.64
C MET A 209 3.45 4.24 -21.24
N THR A 210 3.05 5.45 -21.66
CA THR A 210 3.76 6.70 -21.30
C THR A 210 3.72 6.96 -19.79
N SER A 211 2.58 6.74 -19.13
CA SER A 211 2.46 6.90 -17.68
C SER A 211 3.35 5.92 -16.91
N ILE A 212 3.45 4.67 -17.36
CA ILE A 212 4.31 3.64 -16.75
C ILE A 212 5.77 4.07 -16.83
N ASP A 213 6.23 4.55 -17.99
CA ASP A 213 7.60 5.02 -18.16
C ASP A 213 7.91 6.24 -17.30
N SER A 214 6.96 7.17 -17.19
CA SER A 214 7.08 8.33 -16.30
C SER A 214 7.18 7.92 -14.82
N ILE A 215 6.26 7.09 -14.33
CA ILE A 215 6.26 6.61 -12.94
C ILE A 215 7.54 5.80 -12.63
N LYS A 216 7.98 4.95 -13.57
CA LYS A 216 9.25 4.21 -13.46
C LYS A 216 10.45 5.17 -13.39
N ALA A 217 10.44 6.25 -14.16
CA ALA A 217 11.48 7.27 -14.11
C ALA A 217 11.56 7.95 -12.74
N PHE A 218 10.42 8.33 -12.13
CA PHE A 218 10.39 8.81 -10.75
C PHE A 218 10.98 7.78 -9.77
N GLY A 219 10.65 6.49 -9.92
CA GLY A 219 11.27 5.43 -9.11
C GLY A 219 12.79 5.40 -9.24
N ASN A 220 13.31 5.56 -10.45
CA ASN A 220 14.76 5.62 -10.70
C ASN A 220 15.41 6.87 -10.07
N GLU A 221 14.73 8.00 -10.06
CA GLU A 221 15.22 9.22 -9.40
C GLU A 221 15.30 9.05 -7.88
N GLN A 222 14.28 8.45 -7.27
CA GLN A 222 14.28 8.17 -5.84
C GLN A 222 15.37 7.16 -5.47
N PHE A 223 15.61 6.16 -6.33
CA PHE A 223 16.72 5.22 -6.15
C PHE A 223 18.09 5.94 -6.16
N LYS A 224 18.30 6.91 -7.07
CA LYS A 224 19.52 7.72 -7.11
C LYS A 224 19.70 8.56 -5.85
N LYS A 225 18.61 9.05 -5.26
CA LYS A 225 18.58 9.76 -3.98
C LYS A 225 18.76 8.83 -2.77
N GLN A 226 18.89 7.51 -2.99
CA GLN A 226 18.96 6.47 -1.96
C GLN A 226 17.68 6.34 -1.12
N ASP A 227 16.58 6.91 -1.58
CA ASP A 227 15.25 6.66 -1.00
C ASP A 227 14.67 5.39 -1.62
N TYR A 228 15.15 4.25 -1.14
CA TYR A 228 14.77 2.94 -1.66
C TYR A 228 13.32 2.58 -1.33
N LYS A 229 12.74 3.12 -0.25
CA LYS A 229 11.34 2.92 0.11
C LYS A 229 10.43 3.62 -0.91
N MET A 230 10.68 4.90 -1.21
CA MET A 230 9.91 5.64 -2.20
C MET A 230 10.13 5.09 -3.61
N ALA A 231 11.35 4.71 -3.96
CA ALA A 231 11.64 4.04 -5.24
C ALA A 231 10.77 2.78 -5.41
N LEU A 232 10.72 1.93 -4.38
CA LEU A 232 9.89 0.72 -4.38
C LEU A 232 8.40 1.03 -4.51
N ARG A 233 7.90 2.09 -3.84
CA ARG A 233 6.51 2.56 -3.98
C ARG A 233 6.19 2.92 -5.43
N LYS A 234 7.07 3.68 -6.10
CA LYS A 234 6.90 4.06 -7.51
C LYS A 234 6.97 2.86 -8.45
N TYR A 235 7.89 1.91 -8.23
CA TYR A 235 7.93 0.69 -9.04
C TYR A 235 6.66 -0.16 -8.90
N ARG A 236 6.14 -0.31 -7.68
CA ARG A 236 4.85 -0.99 -7.46
C ARG A 236 3.69 -0.26 -8.13
N LYS A 237 3.68 1.08 -8.09
CA LYS A 237 2.71 1.89 -8.82
C LYS A 237 2.80 1.68 -10.33
N ALA A 238 4.00 1.69 -10.90
CA ALA A 238 4.20 1.43 -12.33
C ALA A 238 3.68 0.03 -12.72
N LEU A 239 3.86 -0.99 -11.87
CA LEU A 239 3.27 -2.32 -12.09
C LEU A 239 1.75 -2.29 -12.09
N ARG A 240 1.10 -1.56 -11.17
CA ARG A 240 -0.36 -1.41 -11.16
C ARG A 240 -0.88 -0.79 -12.46
N TYR A 241 -0.22 0.24 -12.97
CA TYR A 241 -0.57 0.86 -14.24
C TYR A 241 -0.31 -0.08 -15.43
N LEU A 242 0.78 -0.84 -15.38
CA LEU A 242 1.11 -1.85 -16.38
C LEU A 242 0.07 -2.97 -16.45
N ASP A 243 -0.46 -3.41 -15.30
CA ASP A 243 -1.44 -4.48 -15.28
C ASP A 243 -2.76 -4.06 -15.96
N VAL A 244 -3.12 -2.78 -15.91
CA VAL A 244 -4.28 -2.22 -16.64
C VAL A 244 -4.10 -2.29 -18.16
N CYS A 245 -2.87 -2.18 -18.66
CA CYS A 245 -2.61 -2.25 -20.11
C CYS A 245 -3.15 -3.54 -20.73
N TRP A 246 -3.05 -4.67 -20.02
CA TRP A 246 -3.49 -5.98 -20.53
C TRP A 246 -5.00 -6.08 -20.79
N GLU A 247 -5.79 -5.15 -20.23
CA GLU A 247 -7.23 -5.06 -20.44
C GLU A 247 -7.60 -4.06 -21.57
N LYS A 248 -6.63 -3.34 -22.14
CA LYS A 248 -6.85 -2.34 -23.17
C LYS A 248 -6.84 -2.94 -24.57
N GLU A 249 -7.66 -2.36 -25.45
CA GLU A 249 -7.63 -2.68 -26.87
C GLU A 249 -6.33 -2.17 -27.53
N GLY A 250 -5.98 -2.75 -28.68
CA GLY A 250 -4.83 -2.30 -29.47
C GLY A 250 -3.46 -2.81 -29.00
N ILE A 251 -3.42 -3.81 -28.10
CA ILE A 251 -2.21 -4.61 -27.85
C ILE A 251 -1.96 -5.50 -29.06
N ASP A 252 -0.88 -5.19 -29.77
CA ASP A 252 -0.24 -6.07 -30.75
C ASP A 252 0.99 -6.74 -30.11
N GLU A 253 1.64 -7.62 -30.88
CA GLU A 253 2.80 -8.39 -30.40
C GLU A 253 3.98 -7.48 -30.01
N GLU A 254 4.19 -6.39 -30.73
CA GLU A 254 5.27 -5.43 -30.45
C GLU A 254 5.05 -4.73 -29.11
N LYS A 255 3.83 -4.23 -28.87
CA LYS A 255 3.46 -3.58 -27.61
C LYS A 255 3.45 -4.58 -26.44
N SER A 256 2.95 -5.79 -26.66
CA SER A 256 3.00 -6.87 -25.67
C SER A 256 4.44 -7.17 -25.23
N SER A 257 5.35 -7.32 -26.19
CA SER A 257 6.79 -7.53 -25.93
C SER A 257 7.41 -6.35 -25.17
N SER A 258 7.09 -5.12 -25.58
CA SER A 258 7.54 -3.89 -24.89
C SER A 258 7.05 -3.81 -23.43
N LEU A 259 5.79 -4.15 -23.17
CA LEU A 259 5.22 -4.21 -21.82
C LEU A 259 5.89 -5.28 -20.96
N ARG A 260 6.13 -6.49 -21.47
CA ARG A 260 6.85 -7.55 -20.75
C ARG A 260 8.28 -7.13 -20.41
N LYS A 261 8.99 -6.52 -21.36
CA LYS A 261 10.32 -5.96 -21.13
C LYS A 261 10.31 -4.88 -20.05
N THR A 262 9.31 -4.01 -20.06
CA THR A 262 9.14 -2.97 -19.03
C THR A 262 8.84 -3.58 -17.66
N LYS A 263 7.96 -4.58 -17.60
CA LYS A 263 7.66 -5.35 -16.38
C LYS A 263 8.92 -5.99 -15.79
N SER A 264 9.72 -6.64 -16.65
CA SER A 264 11.01 -7.23 -16.29
C SER A 264 11.98 -6.19 -15.71
N GLN A 265 12.09 -5.01 -16.33
CA GLN A 265 12.92 -3.90 -15.82
C GLN A 265 12.45 -3.40 -14.45
N ILE A 266 11.14 -3.24 -14.25
CA ILE A 266 10.56 -2.76 -13.00
C ILE A 266 10.84 -3.76 -11.87
N PHE A 267 10.60 -5.06 -12.10
CA PHE A 267 10.92 -6.10 -11.11
C PHE A 267 12.40 -6.17 -10.80
N THR A 268 13.24 -6.07 -11.82
CA THR A 268 14.69 -5.96 -11.64
C THR A 268 14.97 -4.82 -10.67
N ASN A 269 14.51 -3.59 -10.94
CA ASN A 269 14.72 -2.40 -10.09
C ASN A 269 14.15 -2.52 -8.68
N SER A 270 12.97 -3.12 -8.55
CA SER A 270 12.36 -3.46 -7.26
C SER A 270 13.27 -4.39 -6.43
N SER A 271 13.82 -5.44 -7.05
CA SER A 271 14.78 -6.35 -6.40
C SER A 271 16.02 -5.61 -5.86
N ALA A 272 16.57 -4.65 -6.61
CA ALA A 272 17.69 -3.83 -6.14
C ALA A 272 17.34 -2.97 -4.92
N CYS A 273 16.12 -2.41 -4.87
CA CYS A 273 15.65 -1.68 -3.70
C CYS A 273 15.54 -2.61 -2.48
N LYS A 274 14.92 -3.78 -2.67
CA LYS A 274 14.72 -4.77 -1.60
C LYS A 274 16.04 -5.30 -1.04
N LEU A 275 17.05 -5.54 -1.89
CA LEU A 275 18.41 -5.85 -1.44
C LEU A 275 18.98 -4.78 -0.50
N LYS A 276 18.78 -3.50 -0.84
CA LYS A 276 19.23 -2.36 -0.01
C LYS A 276 18.45 -2.22 1.29
N LEU A 277 17.18 -2.61 1.28
CA LEU A 277 16.29 -2.59 2.44
C LEU A 277 16.39 -3.86 3.31
N GLY A 278 17.16 -4.86 2.89
CA GLY A 278 17.31 -6.13 3.61
C GLY A 278 16.16 -7.14 3.40
N ASP A 279 15.20 -6.86 2.51
CA ASP A 279 14.15 -7.81 2.11
C ASP A 279 14.70 -8.81 1.08
N LEU A 280 15.54 -9.74 1.55
CA LEU A 280 16.27 -10.67 0.69
C LEU A 280 15.35 -11.66 -0.03
N LYS A 281 14.31 -12.15 0.67
CA LYS A 281 13.33 -13.07 0.09
C LYS A 281 12.49 -12.36 -0.98
N GLY A 282 12.02 -11.14 -0.69
CA GLY A 282 11.29 -10.35 -1.68
C GLY A 282 12.17 -9.95 -2.86
N ALA A 283 13.48 -9.74 -2.66
CA ALA A 283 14.42 -9.48 -3.75
C ALA A 283 14.58 -10.68 -4.69
N LEU A 284 14.69 -11.90 -4.15
CA LEU A 284 14.72 -13.13 -4.94
C LEU A 284 13.42 -13.30 -5.75
N LEU A 285 12.27 -13.16 -5.10
CA LEU A 285 10.99 -13.28 -5.77
C LEU A 285 10.85 -12.29 -6.94
N ASP A 286 11.30 -11.04 -6.76
CA ASP A 286 11.31 -10.06 -7.84
C ASP A 286 12.26 -10.46 -8.98
N THR A 287 13.39 -11.11 -8.70
CA THR A 287 14.26 -11.61 -9.78
C THR A 287 13.60 -12.72 -10.58
N GLU A 288 12.87 -13.63 -9.93
CA GLU A 288 12.10 -14.68 -10.60
C GLU A 288 11.01 -14.07 -11.50
N PHE A 289 10.26 -13.08 -11.01
CA PHE A 289 9.29 -12.36 -11.83
C PHE A 289 9.93 -11.59 -12.98
N ALA A 290 11.13 -11.05 -12.79
CA ALA A 290 11.86 -10.36 -13.85
C ALA A 290 12.28 -11.29 -14.99
N MET A 291 12.54 -12.57 -14.70
CA MET A 291 13.00 -13.56 -15.67
C MET A 291 11.86 -14.39 -16.28
N ARG A 292 10.64 -14.32 -15.74
CA ARG A 292 9.51 -15.16 -16.14
C ARG A 292 9.22 -15.22 -17.64
N ASP A 293 9.42 -14.13 -18.37
CA ASP A 293 9.18 -14.02 -19.82
C ASP A 293 10.48 -14.10 -20.65
N ASP A 294 11.64 -13.90 -20.02
CA ASP A 294 12.98 -13.92 -20.65
C ASP A 294 14.05 -14.25 -19.60
N ASP A 295 14.52 -15.49 -19.62
CA ASP A 295 15.55 -15.99 -18.71
C ASP A 295 16.94 -15.35 -18.95
N ASN A 296 17.11 -14.55 -20.01
CA ASN A 296 18.37 -13.90 -20.35
C ASN A 296 18.56 -12.52 -19.70
N ASN A 297 17.76 -12.17 -18.69
CA ASN A 297 17.94 -10.91 -17.97
C ASN A 297 19.16 -10.97 -17.03
N VAL A 298 20.31 -10.59 -17.57
CA VAL A 298 21.60 -10.55 -16.86
C VAL A 298 21.55 -9.75 -15.56
N LYS A 299 20.83 -8.63 -15.54
CA LYS A 299 20.69 -7.79 -14.33
C LYS A 299 19.86 -8.47 -13.24
N ALA A 300 18.84 -9.23 -13.62
CA ALA A 300 18.05 -10.04 -12.69
C ALA A 300 18.88 -11.19 -12.13
N LEU A 301 19.60 -11.95 -12.97
CA LEU A 301 20.52 -13.01 -12.53
C LEU A 301 21.61 -12.48 -11.59
N PHE A 302 22.17 -11.32 -11.89
CA PHE A 302 23.16 -10.68 -11.02
C PHE A 302 22.56 -10.31 -9.65
N ARG A 303 21.36 -9.72 -9.62
CA ARG A 303 20.66 -9.40 -8.35
C ARG A 303 20.25 -10.65 -7.59
N GLN A 304 19.87 -11.72 -8.28
CA GLN A 304 19.55 -13.01 -7.69
C GLN A 304 20.77 -13.60 -6.98
N GLY A 305 21.94 -13.57 -7.65
CA GLY A 305 23.21 -13.98 -7.04
C GLY A 305 23.56 -13.17 -5.79
N GLN A 306 23.36 -11.84 -5.82
CA GLN A 306 23.56 -10.98 -4.65
C GLN A 306 22.61 -11.33 -3.49
N ALA A 307 21.34 -11.63 -3.79
CA ALA A 307 20.37 -12.03 -2.78
C ALA A 307 20.73 -13.38 -2.14
N HIS A 308 21.14 -14.36 -2.94
CA HIS A 308 21.63 -15.66 -2.44
C HIS A 308 22.87 -15.51 -1.56
N ILE A 309 23.84 -14.66 -1.94
CA ILE A 309 24.99 -14.34 -1.08
C ILE A 309 24.53 -13.79 0.27
N ALA A 310 23.59 -12.86 0.28
CA ALA A 310 23.08 -12.26 1.50
C ALA A 310 22.29 -13.25 2.37
N LEU A 311 21.65 -14.26 1.76
CA LEU A 311 20.99 -15.39 2.43
C LEU A 311 21.94 -16.51 2.85
N ASN A 312 23.24 -16.36 2.61
CA ASN A 312 24.27 -17.38 2.85
C ASN A 312 24.09 -18.67 2.02
N ASP A 313 23.34 -18.61 0.92
CA ASP A 313 23.21 -19.69 -0.06
C ASP A 313 24.25 -19.52 -1.18
N ILE A 314 25.50 -19.85 -0.85
CA ILE A 314 26.64 -19.56 -1.72
C ILE A 314 26.62 -20.40 -3.01
N ASP A 315 26.10 -21.62 -2.95
CA ASP A 315 26.05 -22.52 -4.10
C ASP A 315 25.07 -21.99 -5.16
N ALA A 316 23.87 -21.56 -4.74
CA ALA A 316 22.90 -20.92 -5.64
C ALA A 316 23.43 -19.59 -6.19
N ALA A 317 24.12 -18.79 -5.37
CA ALA A 317 24.73 -17.55 -5.83
C ALA A 317 25.75 -17.76 -6.97
N VAL A 318 26.59 -18.79 -6.85
CA VAL A 318 27.56 -19.15 -7.91
C VAL A 318 26.85 -19.57 -9.18
N GLU A 319 25.73 -20.28 -9.10
CA GLU A 319 24.93 -20.65 -10.26
C GLU A 319 24.35 -19.42 -10.98
N SER A 320 23.73 -18.51 -10.23
CA SER A 320 23.18 -17.27 -10.80
C SER A 320 24.25 -16.41 -11.47
N PHE A 321 25.42 -16.23 -10.83
CA PHE A 321 26.51 -15.46 -11.42
C PHE A 321 27.16 -16.15 -12.62
N LYS A 322 27.20 -17.49 -12.68
CA LYS A 322 27.67 -18.21 -13.87
C LYS A 322 26.74 -17.97 -15.05
N LYS A 323 25.43 -18.14 -14.87
CA LYS A 323 24.43 -17.85 -15.91
C LYS A 323 24.52 -16.41 -16.39
N ALA A 324 24.67 -15.45 -15.47
CA ALA A 324 24.87 -14.04 -15.83
C ALA A 324 26.14 -13.83 -16.67
N LEU A 325 27.25 -14.49 -16.31
CA LEU A 325 28.53 -14.37 -17.03
C LEU A 325 28.52 -15.08 -18.39
N GLU A 326 27.75 -16.15 -18.56
CA GLU A 326 27.56 -16.82 -19.85
C GLU A 326 26.91 -15.88 -20.87
N LEU A 327 26.00 -15.03 -20.41
CA LEU A 327 25.32 -14.03 -21.23
C LEU A 327 26.17 -12.76 -21.46
N GLU A 328 26.94 -12.32 -20.47
CA GLU A 328 27.86 -11.18 -20.59
C GLU A 328 29.30 -11.55 -20.16
N PRO A 329 30.07 -12.28 -20.99
CA PRO A 329 31.38 -12.83 -20.62
C PRO A 329 32.46 -11.81 -20.29
N ASN A 330 32.23 -10.53 -20.62
CA ASN A 330 33.19 -9.44 -20.41
C ASN A 330 32.86 -8.55 -19.22
N ASP A 331 31.74 -8.78 -18.52
CA ASP A 331 31.38 -7.94 -17.37
C ASP A 331 32.33 -8.18 -16.18
N ALA A 332 33.05 -7.13 -15.80
CA ALA A 332 34.03 -7.19 -14.71
C ALA A 332 33.37 -7.30 -13.33
N GLY A 333 32.16 -6.77 -13.16
CA GLY A 333 31.38 -6.85 -11.92
C GLY A 333 30.92 -8.28 -11.62
N ILE A 334 30.35 -8.96 -12.63
CA ILE A 334 29.93 -10.36 -12.51
C ILE A 334 31.13 -11.26 -12.23
N LYS A 335 32.25 -11.08 -12.95
CA LYS A 335 33.49 -11.83 -12.71
C LYS A 335 33.98 -11.69 -11.27
N LYS A 336 33.96 -10.47 -10.73
CA LYS A 336 34.40 -10.17 -9.37
C LYS A 336 33.53 -10.87 -8.34
N GLU A 337 32.20 -10.74 -8.44
CA GLU A 337 31.26 -11.38 -7.51
C GLU A 337 31.32 -12.90 -7.59
N LEU A 338 31.41 -13.47 -8.81
CA LEU A 338 31.57 -14.91 -9.01
C LEU A 338 32.86 -15.44 -8.37
N ALA A 339 33.98 -14.72 -8.52
CA ALA A 339 35.25 -15.09 -7.91
C ALA A 339 35.17 -15.05 -6.37
N ALA A 340 34.53 -14.01 -5.82
CA ALA A 340 34.30 -13.89 -4.38
C ALA A 340 33.42 -15.03 -3.84
N ALA A 341 32.33 -15.38 -4.55
CA ALA A 341 31.44 -16.47 -4.19
C ALA A 341 32.15 -17.83 -4.23
N LYS A 342 32.92 -18.11 -5.30
CA LYS A 342 33.74 -19.34 -5.41
C LYS A 342 34.78 -19.46 -4.30
N LYS A 343 35.41 -18.34 -3.92
CA LYS A 343 36.36 -18.32 -2.80
C LYS A 343 35.68 -18.71 -1.48
N LYS A 344 34.48 -18.20 -1.20
CA LYS A 344 33.70 -18.60 -0.01
C LYS A 344 33.42 -20.11 0.05
N ILE A 345 33.11 -20.74 -1.08
CA ILE A 345 32.92 -22.21 -1.15
C ILE A 345 34.23 -22.94 -0.84
N ALA A 346 35.35 -22.49 -1.40
CA ALA A 346 36.66 -23.08 -1.15
C ALA A 346 37.05 -22.96 0.33
N ASP A 347 36.89 -21.77 0.92
CA ASP A 347 37.18 -21.51 2.33
C ASP A 347 36.30 -22.38 3.26
N ARG A 348 35.01 -22.56 2.94
CA ARG A 348 34.10 -23.45 3.68
C ARG A 348 34.58 -24.91 3.65
N ARG A 349 34.92 -25.41 2.46
CA ARG A 349 35.43 -26.79 2.28
C ARG A 349 36.74 -27.02 3.04
N ASP A 350 37.63 -26.04 3.04
CA ASP A 350 38.90 -26.11 3.78
C ASP A 350 38.67 -26.12 5.31
N GLN A 351 37.69 -25.37 5.80
CA GLN A 351 37.29 -25.39 7.20
C GLN A 351 36.69 -26.74 7.60
N GLU A 352 35.77 -27.28 6.80
CA GLU A 352 35.17 -28.60 7.02
C GLU A 352 36.25 -29.68 7.04
N ARG A 353 37.19 -29.67 6.08
CA ARG A 353 38.32 -30.61 6.04
C ARG A 353 39.19 -30.55 7.28
N LYS A 354 39.50 -29.33 7.77
CA LYS A 354 40.28 -29.13 9.01
C LYS A 354 39.51 -29.63 10.25
N ALA A 355 38.20 -29.41 10.30
CA ALA A 355 37.36 -29.89 11.40
C ALA A 355 37.29 -31.42 11.45
N TYR A 356 37.04 -32.07 10.31
CA TYR A 356 37.06 -33.53 10.20
C TYR A 356 38.41 -34.11 10.62
N SER A 357 39.53 -33.53 10.15
CA SER A 357 40.87 -34.00 10.51
C SER A 357 41.16 -33.93 12.02
N ARG A 358 40.51 -33.04 12.76
CA ARG A 358 40.66 -32.90 14.23
C ARG A 358 39.74 -33.85 15.01
N MET A 359 38.67 -34.37 14.41
CA MET A 359 37.77 -35.33 15.07
C MET A 359 38.32 -36.76 15.10
N PHE A 360 39.30 -37.07 14.25
CA PHE A 360 39.93 -38.38 14.13
C PHE A 360 41.39 -38.41 14.64
N GLN A 361 41.84 -37.35 15.32
CA GLN A 361 43.03 -37.31 16.16
C GLN A 361 42.61 -37.39 17.62
#